data_AF-A0A967VW78-F1
#
_entry.id   AF-A0A967VW78-F1
#
_cell.length_a   1.000
_cell.length_b   1.000
_cell.length_c   1.000
_cell.angle_alpha   90.00
_cell.angle_beta   90.00
_cell.angle_gamma   90.00
#
_symmetry.space_group_name_H-M   'P 1'
#
loop_
_entity.id
_entity.type
_entity.pdbx_description
1 polymer ?
#
loop_
_entity_poly.entity_id
_entity_poly.type
_entity_poly.pdbx_seq_one_letter_code
_entity_poly.pdbx_strand_id
1 'polypeptide(L)' 'MSKSGNFQHKILVKIANFIVALNTKDTSVAQRLEQRYHEFLGSNETPDISVTLKIVPGALYIEPKPGPWIIESSYK' A
#
# COMPACT_ATOMS: atom_id res chain seq x y z
N MET A 1 -22.14 6.94 13.61
CA MET A 1 -21.77 5.71 12.88
C MET A 1 -20.95 6.12 11.66
N SER A 2 -19.62 6.03 11.75
CA SER A 2 -18.72 6.46 10.68
C SER A 2 -18.83 5.52 9.48
N LYS A 3 -19.23 6.08 8.33
CA LYS A 3 -19.27 5.37 7.06
C LYS A 3 -17.85 4.91 6.72
N SER A 4 -17.57 3.61 6.84
CA SER A 4 -16.40 2.97 6.25
C SER A 4 -16.36 3.35 4.78
N GLY A 5 -15.40 4.19 4.40
CA GLY A 5 -15.29 4.65 3.03
C GLY A 5 -14.90 3.49 2.14
N ASN A 6 -15.79 3.12 1.20
CA ASN A 6 -15.49 2.12 0.17
C ASN A 6 -14.15 2.44 -0.52
N PHE A 7 -13.18 1.55 -0.37
CA PHE A 7 -11.97 1.54 -1.18
C PHE A 7 -12.33 0.93 -2.52
N GLN A 8 -12.13 1.67 -3.61
CA GLN A 8 -12.48 1.19 -4.95
C GLN A 8 -11.39 0.31 -5.54
N HIS A 9 -10.14 0.47 -5.11
CA HIS A 9 -9.00 -0.26 -5.66
C HIS A 9 -8.18 -0.93 -4.55
N LYS A 10 -7.93 -2.23 -4.73
CA LYS A 10 -7.10 -3.07 -3.85
C LYS A 10 -6.01 -3.71 -4.70
N ILE A 11 -4.75 -3.29 -4.48
CA ILE A 11 -3.57 -3.86 -5.12
C ILE A 11 -2.92 -4.84 -4.13
N LEU A 12 -2.70 -6.08 -4.53
CA LEU A 12 -1.98 -7.07 -3.72
C LEU A 12 -0.52 -7.10 -4.13
N VAL A 13 0.39 -6.88 -3.18
CA VAL A 13 1.84 -6.91 -3.40
C VAL A 13 2.47 -7.93 -2.44
N LYS A 14 3.24 -8.87 -2.98
CA LYS A 14 4.02 -9.84 -2.21
C LYS A 14 5.36 -9.23 -1.83
N ILE A 15 5.59 -9.08 -0.52
CA ILE A 15 6.82 -8.54 0.05
C ILE A 15 7.40 -9.60 0.98
N ALA A 16 8.50 -10.23 0.57
CA ALA A 16 9.06 -11.41 1.23
C ALA A 16 7.99 -12.51 1.43
N ASN A 17 7.68 -12.84 2.69
CA ASN A 17 6.69 -13.86 3.04
C ASN A 17 5.30 -13.28 3.36
N PHE A 18 5.10 -11.98 3.15
CA PHE A 18 3.86 -11.28 3.46
C PHE A 18 3.16 -10.81 2.20
N ILE A 19 1.83 -10.76 2.29
CA ILE A 19 0.94 -10.26 1.25
C ILE A 19 0.32 -8.98 1.76
N VAL A 20 0.70 -7.87 1.12
CA VAL A 20 0.27 -6.54 1.50
C VAL A 20 -0.81 -6.06 0.53
N ALA A 21 -1.99 -5.76 1.05
CA ALA A 21 -3.02 -5.05 0.32
C ALA A 21 -2.79 -3.54 0.42
N LEU A 22 -2.48 -2.89 -0.69
CA LEU A 22 -2.49 -1.44 -0.82
C LEU A 22 -3.87 -1.00 -1.30
N ASN A 23 -4.61 -0.30 -0.44
CA ASN A 23 -5.97 0.16 -0.74
C ASN A 23 -5.95 1.65 -1.04
N THR A 24 -6.53 2.05 -2.15
CA THR A 24 -6.67 3.46 -2.53
C THR A 24 -8.04 3.73 -3.13
N LYS A 25 -8.47 4.99 -3.05
CA LYS A 25 -9.67 5.49 -3.74
C LYS A 25 -9.33 6.17 -5.07
N ASP A 26 -8.05 6.41 -5.33
CA ASP A 26 -7.57 7.11 -6.52
C ASP A 26 -7.12 6.08 -7.57
N THR A 27 -7.83 6.04 -8.70
CA THR A 27 -7.57 5.12 -9.81
C THR A 27 -6.21 5.37 -10.47
N SER A 28 -5.78 6.63 -10.58
CA SER A 28 -4.47 6.97 -11.19
C SER A 28 -3.31 6.45 -10.33
N VAL A 29 -3.48 6.52 -9.01
CA VAL A 29 -2.52 6.01 -8.04
C VAL A 29 -2.50 4.49 -8.08
N ALA A 30 -3.67 3.85 -8.16
CA ALA A 30 -3.77 2.40 -8.31
C ALA A 30 -2.99 1.91 -9.52
N GLN A 31 -3.23 2.50 -10.69
CA GLN A 31 -2.53 2.14 -11.94
C GLN A 31 -1.02 2.33 -11.84
N ARG A 32 -0.56 3.45 -11.25
CA ARG A 32 0.87 3.70 -11.04
C ARG A 32 1.51 2.68 -10.11
N LEU A 33 0.80 2.25 -9.07
CA LEU A 33 1.28 1.23 -8.13
C LEU A 33 1.31 -0.16 -8.77
N GLU A 34 0.27 -0.52 -9.51
CA GLU A 34 0.22 -1.77 -10.29
C GLU A 34 1.36 -1.84 -11.29
N GLN A 35 1.61 -0.75 -12.04
CA GLN A 35 2.73 -0.67 -12.97
C GLN A 35 4.08 -0.75 -12.25
N ARG A 36 4.25 -0.05 -11.13
CA ARG A 36 5.51 -0.02 -10.38
C ARG A 36 5.84 -1.37 -9.75
N TYR A 37 4.84 -2.08 -9.24
CA TYR A 37 5.02 -3.35 -8.52
C TYR A 37 4.59 -4.56 -9.33
N HIS A 38 4.53 -4.45 -10.67
CA HIS A 38 4.02 -5.51 -11.55
C HIS A 38 4.69 -6.88 -11.33
N GLU A 39 5.99 -6.92 -11.03
CA GLU A 39 6.75 -8.15 -10.74
C GLU A 39 6.43 -8.76 -9.37
N PHE A 40 5.83 -7.98 -8.48
CA PHE A 40 5.53 -8.34 -7.09
C PHE A 40 4.03 -8.49 -6.85
N LEU A 41 3.18 -8.43 -7.88
CA LEU A 41 1.74 -8.55 -7.69
C LEU A 41 1.39 -9.94 -7.14
N GLY A 42 0.71 -9.96 -6.00
CA GLY A 42 0.19 -11.20 -5.39
C GLY A 42 -1.07 -11.65 -6.12
N SER A 43 -1.22 -12.96 -6.33
CA SER A 43 -2.39 -13.52 -7.03
C SER A 43 -3.43 -14.04 -6.03
N ASN A 44 -4.57 -13.36 -5.91
CA ASN A 44 -5.81 -13.82 -5.25
C ASN A 44 -5.70 -14.36 -3.81
N GLU A 45 -4.58 -14.10 -3.13
CA GLU A 45 -4.37 -14.51 -1.75
C GLU A 45 -5.03 -13.53 -0.76
N THR A 46 -5.35 -14.03 0.44
CA THR A 46 -5.82 -13.17 1.53
C THR A 46 -4.62 -12.36 2.03
N PRO A 47 -4.72 -11.02 2.11
CA PRO A 47 -3.60 -10.20 2.55
C PRO A 47 -3.35 -10.40 4.05
N ASP A 48 -2.09 -10.59 4.43
CA ASP A 48 -1.64 -10.59 5.82
C ASP A 48 -1.74 -9.17 6.43
N ILE A 49 -1.50 -8.16 5.61
CA ILE A 49 -1.47 -6.75 6.03
C ILE A 49 -2.29 -5.93 5.04
N SER A 50 -3.12 -5.02 5.55
CA SER A 50 -3.91 -4.11 4.73
C SER A 50 -3.56 -2.66 5.07
N VAL A 51 -3.02 -1.93 4.10
CA VAL A 51 -2.60 -0.54 4.23
C VAL A 51 -3.55 0.34 3.42
N THR A 52 -4.07 1.39 4.05
CA THR A 52 -4.84 2.42 3.34
C THR A 52 -3.90 3.54 2.91
N LEU A 53 -3.79 3.75 1.61
CA LEU A 53 -3.02 4.84 1.04
C LEU A 53 -3.85 6.13 1.06
N LYS A 54 -3.28 7.17 1.66
CA LYS A 54 -3.81 8.52 1.65
C LYS A 54 -2.76 9.45 1.06
N ILE A 55 -3.02 9.99 -0.13
CA ILE A 55 -2.17 11.04 -0.68
C ILE A 55 -2.56 12.35 -0.03
N VAL A 56 -1.57 13.00 0.60
CA VAL A 56 -1.71 14.34 1.15
C VAL A 56 -0.83 15.31 0.37
N PRO A 57 -1.27 16.55 0.11
CA PRO A 57 -0.42 17.58 -0.48
C PRO A 57 0.88 17.72 0.32
N GLY A 58 2.03 17.69 -0.37
CA GLY A 58 3.35 17.75 0.27
C GLY A 58 3.94 16.41 0.72
N ALA A 59 3.25 15.27 0.51
CA ALA A 59 3.85 13.96 0.73
C ALA A 59 5.05 13.76 -0.22
N LEU A 60 6.26 13.76 0.33
CA LEU A 60 7.49 13.47 -0.39
C LEU A 60 7.81 11.98 -0.27
N TYR A 61 8.02 11.32 -1.41
CA TYR A 61 8.66 10.02 -1.42
C TYR A 61 10.13 10.22 -1.03
N ILE A 62 10.53 9.66 0.10
CA ILE A 62 11.93 9.61 0.51
C ILE A 62 12.46 8.25 0.08
N GLU A 63 13.42 8.25 -0.83
CA GLU A 63 14.05 7.02 -1.29
C GLU A 63 14.76 6.32 -0.11
N PRO A 64 14.49 5.02 0.11
CA PRO A 64 15.13 4.32 1.19
C PRO A 64 16.65 4.16 0.94
N LYS A 65 17.49 4.89 1.69
CA LYS A 65 18.95 4.69 1.77
C LYS A 65 19.35 3.39 2.47
N PRO A 66 20.28 2.57 1.94
CA PRO A 66 20.66 1.30 2.56
C PRO A 66 21.07 1.45 4.04
N GLY A 67 20.40 0.72 4.94
CA GLY A 67 20.59 0.77 6.39
C GLY A 67 19.47 0.03 7.16
N PRO A 68 19.60 -0.18 8.49
CA PRO A 68 18.54 -0.76 9.29
C PRO A 68 17.35 0.20 9.39
N TRP A 69 16.22 -0.22 8.85
CA TRP A 69 14.98 0.56 8.86
C TRP A 69 14.18 0.29 10.13
N ILE A 70 13.94 1.32 10.92
CA ILE A 70 12.95 1.28 12.01
C ILE A 70 11.71 1.98 11.48
N ILE A 71 10.63 1.22 11.25
CA ILE A 71 9.32 1.80 10.93
C ILE A 71 8.58 1.94 12.26
N GLU A 72 8.57 3.15 12.83
CA GLU A 72 7.73 3.46 13.98
C GLU A 72 6.28 3.60 13.51
N SER A 73 5.49 2.54 13.68
CA SER A 73 4.05 2.62 13.47
C SER A 73 3.35 2.98 14.78
N SER A 74 2.76 4.17 14.86
CA SER A 74 1.87 4.52 15.97
C SER A 74 0.50 3.84 15.76
N TYR A 75 0.38 2.59 16.18
CA TYR A 75 -0.93 1.93 16.28
C TYR A 75 -1.58 2.40 17.59
N LYS A 76 -2.73 3.07 17.49
CA LYS A 76 -3.67 3.30 18.60
C LYS A 76 -4.91 2.47 18.35
#